data_AF-A0A821B4G0-F1
#
_entry.id   AF-A0A821B4G0-F1
#
_cell.length_a   1.000
_cell.length_b   1.000
_cell.length_c   1.000
_cell.angle_alpha   90.00
_cell.angle_beta   90.00
_cell.angle_gamma   90.00
#
_symmetry.space_group_name_H-M   'P 1'
#
loop_
_entity.id
_entity.type
_entity.pdbx_description
1 polymer ?
#
loop_
_entity_poly.entity_id
_entity_poly.type
_entity_poly.pdbx_seq_one_letter_code
_entity_poly.pdbx_strand_id
1 'polypeptide(L)'
;CDCSSTFRSFGYADTLYRGADLDNTTIESYKQAIGLVKTWDAFSSTSKNRIKAESFGNTLFIINLAKSTSYRFSGMDISSLSAYPNEEEVLIRASRNFCVENVEQDNSTGKYLIYLSLC
;
A
#
# COMPACT_ATOMS: atom_id res chain seq x y z
N CYS A 1 1.48 14.41 -40.00
CA CYS A 1 1.84 14.73 -38.61
C CYS A 1 0.84 14.01 -37.71
N ASP A 2 1.18 12.79 -37.32
CA ASP A 2 0.36 11.94 -36.47
C ASP A 2 0.64 12.34 -35.01
N CYS A 3 -0.34 12.96 -34.36
CA CYS A 3 -0.25 13.42 -32.99
C CYS A 3 -0.99 12.43 -32.09
N SER A 4 -0.54 11.17 -32.09
CA SER A 4 -0.96 10.14 -31.15
C SER A 4 -0.03 10.18 -29.93
N SER A 5 -0.18 11.20 -29.10
CA SER A 5 0.43 11.23 -27.77
C SER A 5 -0.21 10.12 -26.93
N THR A 6 0.51 9.01 -26.83
CA THR A 6 0.21 7.93 -25.89
C THR A 6 0.29 8.52 -24.48
N PHE A 7 -0.86 8.93 -23.94
CA PHE A 7 -1.00 9.17 -22.51
C PHE A 7 -0.75 7.84 -21.80
N ARG A 8 0.50 7.59 -21.41
CA ARG A 8 0.82 6.50 -20.49
C ARG A 8 0.06 6.79 -19.19
N SER A 9 -0.82 5.86 -18.82
CA SER A 9 -1.41 5.80 -17.50
C SER A 9 -0.28 5.62 -16.48
N PHE A 10 0.03 6.65 -15.69
CA PHE A 10 1.05 6.59 -14.63
C PHE A 10 0.50 6.06 -13.29
N GLY A 11 -0.70 5.48 -13.29
CA GLY A 11 -1.35 4.96 -12.08
C GLY A 11 -1.32 3.44 -12.00
N TYR A 12 -0.94 2.91 -10.83
CA TYR A 12 -1.14 1.50 -10.48
C TYR A 12 -2.53 1.33 -9.85
N ALA A 13 -3.35 0.47 -10.45
CA ALA A 13 -4.77 0.29 -10.10
C ALA A 13 -5.04 -1.01 -9.31
N ASP A 14 -3.99 -1.67 -8.84
CA ASP A 14 -4.08 -2.98 -8.19
C ASP A 14 -3.72 -2.89 -6.70
N THR A 15 -3.71 -4.05 -6.04
CA THR A 15 -3.35 -4.19 -4.62
C THR A 15 -1.85 -3.99 -4.42
N LEU A 16 -1.49 -3.21 -3.40
CA LEU A 16 -0.12 -3.01 -2.95
C LEU A 16 0.08 -3.60 -1.56
N TYR A 17 1.33 -3.93 -1.26
CA TYR A 17 1.71 -4.60 -0.03
C TYR A 17 2.84 -3.86 0.66
N ARG A 18 2.83 -3.82 2.01
CA ARG A 18 3.94 -3.27 2.79
C ARG A 18 4.13 -4.09 4.06
N GLY A 19 5.30 -4.69 4.21
CA GLY A 19 5.73 -5.23 5.49
C GLY A 19 6.26 -4.12 6.39
N ALA A 20 5.93 -4.17 7.67
CA ALA A 20 6.44 -3.23 8.66
C ALA A 20 6.47 -3.88 10.05
N ASP A 21 7.37 -3.39 10.90
CA ASP A 21 7.33 -3.66 12.34
C ASP A 21 6.53 -2.57 13.03
N LEU A 22 5.40 -2.98 13.64
CA LEU A 22 4.54 -2.11 14.42
C LEU A 22 4.55 -2.54 15.88
N ASP A 23 4.51 -1.57 16.79
CA ASP A 23 4.22 -1.85 18.18
C ASP A 23 2.73 -2.19 18.39
N ASN A 24 2.43 -2.82 19.53
CA ASN A 24 1.08 -3.21 19.87
C ASN A 24 0.13 -2.01 19.92
N THR A 25 0.60 -0.84 20.39
CA THR A 25 -0.21 0.39 20.46
C THR A 25 -0.67 0.83 19.07
N THR A 26 0.21 0.76 18.08
CA THR A 26 -0.08 1.11 16.69
C THR A 26 -1.05 0.11 16.08
N ILE A 27 -0.85 -1.19 16.30
CA ILE A 27 -1.77 -2.25 15.86
C ILE A 27 -3.17 -2.04 16.45
N GLU A 28 -3.28 -1.79 17.75
CA GLU A 28 -4.56 -1.49 18.40
C GLU A 28 -5.21 -0.22 17.83
N SER A 29 -4.40 0.78 17.47
CA SER A 29 -4.91 1.99 16.82
C SER A 29 -5.54 1.72 15.44
N TYR A 30 -5.11 0.67 14.72
CA TYR A 30 -5.74 0.24 13.47
C TYR A 30 -6.99 -0.60 13.73
N LYS A 31 -6.98 -1.49 14.73
CA LYS A 31 -8.18 -2.26 15.13
C LYS A 31 -9.33 -1.34 15.52
N GLN A 32 -9.04 -0.29 16.30
CA GLN A 32 -10.03 0.72 16.70
C GLN A 32 -10.51 1.60 15.54
N ALA A 33 -9.75 1.63 14.44
CA ALA A 33 -10.06 2.45 13.28
C ALA A 33 -10.78 1.69 12.17
N ILE A 34 -11.19 0.43 12.37
CA ILE A 34 -11.99 -0.32 11.40
C ILE A 34 -13.27 0.47 11.07
N GLY A 35 -13.50 0.71 9.78
CA GLY A 35 -14.59 1.56 9.27
C GLY A 35 -14.29 3.07 9.30
N LEU A 36 -13.12 3.48 9.80
CA LEU A 36 -12.66 4.87 9.87
C LEU A 36 -11.49 5.13 8.92
N VAL A 37 -11.10 6.40 8.82
CA VAL A 37 -10.01 6.87 7.98
C VAL A 37 -8.72 7.02 8.80
N LYS A 38 -7.60 6.52 8.27
CA LYS A 38 -6.24 6.78 8.75
C LYS A 38 -5.46 7.53 7.68
N THR A 39 -4.71 8.55 8.10
CA THR A 39 -3.81 9.29 7.21
C THR A 39 -2.39 8.78 7.38
N TRP A 40 -1.72 8.51 6.26
CA TRP A 40 -0.28 8.28 6.22
C TRP A 40 0.39 9.59 5.83
N ASP A 41 1.01 10.26 6.80
CA ASP A 41 1.60 11.59 6.62
C ASP A 41 2.95 11.57 5.91
N ALA A 42 3.59 10.42 5.81
CA ALA A 42 4.89 10.25 5.17
C ALA A 42 4.76 9.50 3.83
N PHE A 43 5.76 9.68 2.97
CA PHE A 43 5.94 8.79 1.83
C PHE A 43 6.07 7.35 2.30
N SER A 44 5.35 6.45 1.66
CA SER A 44 5.28 5.05 2.07
C SER A 44 5.69 4.15 0.91
N SER A 45 6.81 3.46 1.09
CA SER A 45 7.26 2.43 0.16
C SER A 45 6.36 1.20 0.26
N THR A 46 5.96 0.68 -0.89
CA THR A 46 5.09 -0.50 -1.02
C THR A 46 5.59 -1.35 -2.19
N SER A 47 5.15 -2.60 -2.26
CA SER A 47 5.50 -3.54 -3.31
C SER A 47 4.25 -4.08 -3.99
N LYS A 48 4.36 -4.39 -5.28
CA LYS A 48 3.36 -5.21 -5.98
C LYS A 48 3.45 -6.69 -5.62
N ASN A 49 4.59 -7.11 -5.07
CA ASN A 49 4.88 -8.48 -4.73
C ASN A 49 4.56 -8.75 -3.24
N ARG A 50 3.43 -9.43 -3.00
CA ARG A 50 3.03 -9.81 -1.64
C ARG A 50 4.11 -10.58 -0.90
N ILE A 51 4.67 -11.62 -1.52
CA ILE A 51 5.64 -12.53 -0.89
C ILE A 51 6.86 -11.75 -0.42
N LYS A 52 7.30 -10.76 -1.20
CA LYS A 52 8.40 -9.89 -0.81
C LYS A 52 8.04 -8.96 0.33
N ALA A 53 6.91 -8.28 0.26
CA ALA A 53 6.48 -7.40 1.36
C ALA A 53 6.29 -8.19 2.67
N GLU A 54 5.72 -9.39 2.58
CA GLU A 54 5.42 -10.26 3.71
C GLU A 54 6.66 -10.87 4.36
N SER A 55 7.84 -10.84 3.73
CA SER A 55 9.08 -11.26 4.38
C SER A 55 9.57 -10.27 5.44
N PHE A 56 9.00 -9.06 5.49
CA PHE A 56 9.40 -8.01 6.42
C PHE A 56 8.43 -7.85 7.59
N GLY A 57 8.99 -7.56 8.77
CA GLY A 57 8.31 -7.13 9.99
C GLY A 57 7.24 -8.07 10.56
N ASN A 58 6.53 -7.61 11.58
CA ASN A 58 5.43 -8.35 12.22
C ASN A 58 4.04 -8.09 11.62
N THR A 59 3.94 -7.15 10.67
CA THR A 59 2.68 -6.71 10.08
C THR A 59 2.78 -6.62 8.56
N LEU A 60 1.72 -7.04 7.87
CA LEU A 60 1.52 -6.84 6.44
C LEU A 60 0.32 -5.91 6.21
N PHE A 61 0.56 -4.76 5.59
CA PHE A 61 -0.49 -3.93 5.03
C PHE A 61 -0.87 -4.44 3.64
N ILE A 62 -2.18 -4.57 3.40
CA ILE A 62 -2.78 -4.99 2.13
C ILE A 62 -3.66 -3.83 1.65
N ILE A 63 -3.20 -3.12 0.62
CA ILE A 63 -3.70 -1.79 0.25
C ILE A 63 -4.39 -1.88 -1.12
N ASN A 64 -5.71 -1.80 -1.14
CA ASN A 64 -6.49 -1.80 -2.37
C ASN A 64 -6.65 -0.38 -2.92
N LEU A 65 -6.01 -0.11 -4.06
CA LEU A 65 -6.08 1.20 -4.73
C LEU A 65 -7.26 1.33 -5.71
N ALA A 66 -7.94 0.24 -6.05
CA ALA A 66 -8.98 0.20 -7.09
C ALA A 66 -10.25 0.97 -6.71
N LYS A 67 -10.50 1.22 -5.42
CA LYS A 67 -11.62 2.06 -4.96
C LYS A 67 -11.43 3.56 -5.28
N SER A 68 -10.26 3.98 -5.76
CA SER A 68 -10.02 5.38 -6.09
C SER A 68 -10.65 5.79 -7.42
N THR A 69 -11.51 6.81 -7.39
CA THR A 69 -12.06 7.45 -8.60
C THR A 69 -11.03 8.28 -9.37
N SER A 70 -9.86 8.52 -8.79
CA SER A 70 -8.75 9.31 -9.38
C SER A 70 -7.48 8.46 -9.54
N TYR A 71 -7.53 7.54 -10.51
CA TYR A 71 -6.45 6.62 -10.91
C TYR A 71 -5.06 7.27 -11.10
N ARG A 72 -4.98 8.58 -11.36
CA ARG A 72 -3.73 9.24 -11.77
C ARG A 72 -2.71 9.45 -10.64
N PHE A 73 -3.03 9.17 -9.37
CA PHE A 73 -2.17 9.57 -8.25
C PHE A 73 -2.11 8.59 -7.07
N SER A 74 -2.51 7.34 -7.22
CA SER A 74 -2.54 6.35 -6.13
C SER A 74 -1.12 5.93 -5.66
N GLY A 75 -0.17 5.84 -6.58
CA GLY A 75 1.25 5.55 -6.29
C GLY A 75 2.12 5.68 -7.54
N MET A 76 3.43 5.90 -7.35
CA MET A 76 4.41 5.99 -8.43
C MET A 76 5.23 4.71 -8.48
N ASP A 77 5.16 3.99 -9.59
CA ASP A 77 6.06 2.85 -9.84
C ASP A 77 7.48 3.36 -10.05
N ILE A 78 8.38 2.98 -9.15
CA ILE A 78 9.79 3.35 -9.18
C ILE A 78 10.70 2.12 -9.37
N SER A 79 10.14 0.96 -9.70
CA SER A 79 10.90 -0.28 -9.89
C SER A 79 12.04 -0.14 -10.90
N SER A 80 11.86 0.63 -11.97
CA SER A 80 12.89 0.87 -12.99
C SER A 80 14.00 1.84 -12.55
N LEU A 81 13.77 2.60 -11.48
CA LEU A 81 14.71 3.57 -10.91
C LEU A 81 15.35 3.08 -9.61
N SER A 82 14.78 2.03 -9.00
CA SER A 82 15.24 1.47 -7.74
C SER A 82 16.54 0.67 -7.91
N ALA A 83 17.38 0.70 -6.88
CA ALA A 83 18.55 -0.19 -6.78
C ALA A 83 18.14 -1.67 -6.66
N TYR A 84 16.86 -1.95 -6.35
CA TYR A 84 16.29 -3.29 -6.21
C TYR A 84 15.04 -3.47 -7.09
N PRO A 85 15.16 -3.54 -8.43
CA PRO A 85 14.01 -3.57 -9.34
C PRO A 85 13.04 -4.73 -9.08
N ASN A 86 13.58 -5.85 -8.59
CA ASN A 86 12.79 -7.03 -8.28
C ASN A 86 11.83 -6.81 -7.09
N GLU A 87 12.00 -5.78 -6.27
CA GLU A 87 11.06 -5.43 -5.20
C GLU A 87 9.75 -4.86 -5.75
N GLU A 88 9.70 -4.53 -7.04
CA GLU A 88 8.49 -4.02 -7.71
C GLU A 88 7.91 -2.84 -6.94
N GLU A 89 8.78 -1.92 -6.53
CA GLU A 89 8.46 -0.84 -5.61
C GLU A 89 7.50 0.18 -6.23
N VAL A 90 6.47 0.51 -5.46
CA VAL A 90 5.53 1.59 -5.73
C VAL A 90 5.53 2.53 -4.52
N LEU A 91 5.82 3.81 -4.77
CA LEU A 91 5.86 4.83 -3.73
C LEU A 91 4.50 5.52 -3.61
N ILE A 92 3.89 5.43 -2.43
CA ILE A 92 2.69 6.18 -2.08
C ILE A 92 3.11 7.55 -1.53
N ARG A 93 2.49 8.61 -2.02
CA ARG A 93 2.76 9.99 -1.57
C ARG A 93 2.30 10.23 -0.13
N ALA A 94 2.93 11.19 0.53
CA ALA A 94 2.52 11.71 1.83
C ALA A 94 1.06 12.24 1.86
N SER A 95 0.50 12.30 3.06
CA SER A 95 -0.85 12.77 3.38
C SER A 95 -1.94 12.01 2.61
N ARG A 96 -1.80 10.68 2.54
CA ARG A 96 -2.79 9.80 1.91
C ARG A 96 -3.74 9.21 2.92
N ASN A 97 -5.02 9.23 2.58
CA ASN A 97 -6.10 8.73 3.42
C ASN A 97 -6.47 7.31 3.01
N PHE A 98 -6.54 6.44 4.01
CA PHE A 98 -6.92 5.05 3.86
C PHE A 98 -8.09 4.72 4.75
N CYS A 99 -9.07 4.03 4.19
CA CYS A 99 -10.19 3.47 4.89
C CYS A 99 -9.71 2.13 5.46
N VAL A 100 -9.76 1.96 6.77
CA VAL A 100 -9.34 0.70 7.41
C VAL A 100 -10.50 -0.28 7.31
N GLU A 101 -10.32 -1.32 6.51
CA GLU A 101 -11.39 -2.28 6.20
C GLU A 101 -11.44 -3.40 7.23
N ASN A 102 -10.28 -3.92 7.64
CA ASN A 102 -10.17 -5.02 8.59
C ASN A 102 -8.77 -5.10 9.20
N VAL A 103 -8.66 -5.72 10.36
CA VAL A 103 -7.41 -6.13 10.98
C VAL A 103 -7.58 -7.54 11.54
N GLU A 104 -6.75 -8.48 11.08
CA GLU A 104 -6.73 -9.85 11.58
C GLU A 104 -5.31 -10.29 11.90
N GLN A 105 -5.19 -11.39 12.64
CA GLN A 105 -3.90 -12.03 12.88
C GLN A 105 -3.90 -13.37 12.16
N ASP A 106 -2.87 -13.60 11.36
CA ASP A 106 -2.64 -14.89 10.74
C ASP A 106 -2.15 -15.87 11.81
N ASN A 107 -2.95 -16.89 12.11
CA ASN A 107 -2.65 -17.89 13.13
C ASN A 107 -1.43 -18.76 12.79
N SER A 108 -1.04 -18.84 11.52
CA SER A 108 0.10 -19.66 11.07
C SER A 108 1.43 -18.94 11.22
N THR A 109 1.45 -17.63 10.95
CA THR A 109 2.67 -16.81 10.97
C THR A 109 2.75 -15.91 12.21
N GLY A 110 1.65 -15.71 12.93
CA GLY A 110 1.52 -14.76 14.02
C GLY A 110 1.47 -13.29 13.56
N LYS A 111 1.57 -13.02 12.25
CA LYS A 111 1.59 -11.67 11.69
C LYS A 111 0.22 -11.02 11.70
N TYR A 112 0.20 -9.69 11.85
CA TYR A 112 -1.02 -8.92 11.66
C TYR A 112 -1.22 -8.58 10.17
N LEU A 113 -2.43 -8.78 9.67
CA LEU A 113 -2.85 -8.40 8.33
C LEU A 113 -3.80 -7.20 8.46
N ILE A 114 -3.38 -6.06 7.92
CA ILE A 114 -4.14 -4.79 7.96
C ILE A 114 -4.62 -4.48 6.55
N TYR A 115 -5.94 -4.54 6.36
CA TYR A 115 -6.58 -4.29 5.07
C TYR A 115 -6.99 -2.84 4.96
N LEU A 116 -6.48 -2.17 3.94
CA LEU A 116 -6.71 -0.76 3.65
C LEU A 116 -7.31 -0.60 2.26
N SER A 117 -8.14 0.41 2.07
CA SER A 117 -8.52 0.89 0.75
C SER A 117 -8.33 2.40 0.63
N LEU A 118 -8.12 2.90 -0.58
CA LEU A 118 -8.14 4.36 -0.78
C LEU A 118 -9.54 4.91 -0.49
N CYS A 119 -9.59 5.91 0.38
CA CYS A 119 -10.62 6.94 0.36
C CYS A 119 -10.15 8.06 -0.60
#